data_AF-A0A953Y7L6-F1
#
_entry.id   AF-A0A953Y7L6-F1
#
_cell.length_a   1.000
_cell.length_b   1.000
_cell.length_c   1.000
_cell.angle_alpha   90.00
_cell.angle_beta   90.00
_cell.angle_gamma   90.00
#
_symmetry.space_group_name_H-M   'P 1'
#
loop_
_entity.id
_entity.type
_entity.pdbx_description
1 polymer ?
#
loop_
_entity_poly.entity_id
_entity_poly.type
_entity_poly.pdbx_seq_one_letter_code
_entity_poly.pdbx_strand_id
1 'polypeptide(L)'
;MAELKTQKTAASVKAYLAAVEPPQRRADAQVVAKLMREATGASPALWGPSIVGFGSYRYVYPSGREGEWPIIGFSPRKANLVLYLAQASEQRAPLLARLGKHKTGKACLYLNKLSDVDLSVLKQLIADSVAHVRANHACGACAEGKQGAQAKKTKAKKTTKTTKKKTKAKKTTKTTKKKAQKTKGKRLRAT
;
A
#
# COMPACT_ATOMS: atom_id res chain seq x y z
N MET A 1 -12.04 27.19 15.42
CA MET A 1 -12.46 25.85 14.98
C MET A 1 -11.77 25.55 13.66
N ALA A 2 -11.09 24.41 13.51
CA ALA A 2 -10.42 24.04 12.25
C ALA A 2 -11.33 23.11 11.46
N GLU A 3 -12.18 23.69 10.61
CA GLU A 3 -13.11 22.94 9.78
C GLU A 3 -12.37 22.00 8.82
N LEU A 4 -12.95 20.82 8.57
CA LEU A 4 -12.38 19.83 7.66
C LEU A 4 -12.34 20.43 6.24
N LYS A 5 -11.14 20.75 5.74
CA LYS A 5 -10.91 21.39 4.43
C LYS A 5 -11.27 20.51 3.22
N THR A 6 -11.82 19.33 3.46
CA THR A 6 -12.12 18.29 2.46
C THR A 6 -13.52 17.76 2.74
N GLN A 7 -14.52 18.57 2.41
CA GLN A 7 -15.92 18.17 2.42
C GLN A 7 -16.35 17.80 1.00
N LYS A 8 -17.39 16.96 0.90
CA LYS A 8 -18.07 16.65 -0.36
C LYS A 8 -18.76 17.91 -0.89
N THR A 9 -18.51 18.25 -2.14
CA THR A 9 -19.10 19.42 -2.81
C THR A 9 -20.14 18.97 -3.84
N ALA A 10 -21.08 19.86 -4.17
CA ALA A 10 -22.06 19.65 -5.25
C ALA A 10 -21.49 19.88 -6.67
N ALA A 11 -20.18 20.11 -6.79
CA ALA A 11 -19.54 20.39 -8.08
C ALA A 11 -19.57 19.18 -9.02
N SER A 12 -19.87 19.42 -10.29
CA SER A 12 -19.91 18.36 -11.30
C SER A 12 -18.51 17.79 -11.55
N VAL A 13 -18.30 16.53 -11.14
CA VAL A 13 -17.05 15.81 -11.42
C VAL A 13 -16.80 15.70 -12.93
N LYS A 14 -17.84 15.58 -13.76
CA LYS A 14 -17.70 15.56 -15.22
C LYS A 14 -17.09 16.87 -15.75
N ALA A 15 -17.54 18.01 -15.23
CA ALA A 15 -16.98 19.32 -15.59
C ALA A 15 -15.54 19.48 -15.06
N TYR A 16 -15.28 19.08 -13.81
CA TYR A 16 -13.93 19.10 -13.23
C TYR A 16 -12.94 18.27 -14.06
N LEU A 17 -13.31 17.03 -14.43
CA LEU A 17 -12.47 16.18 -15.28
C LEU A 17 -12.30 16.75 -16.68
N ALA A 18 -13.32 17.37 -17.27
CA ALA A 18 -13.21 18.03 -18.57
C ALA A 18 -12.25 19.24 -18.56
N ALA A 19 -12.09 19.92 -17.41
CA ALA A 19 -11.15 21.02 -17.23
C ALA A 19 -9.70 20.58 -16.89
N VAL A 20 -9.43 19.28 -16.74
CA VAL A 20 -8.08 18.78 -16.43
C VAL A 20 -7.13 19.01 -17.60
N GLU A 21 -5.99 19.65 -17.30
CA GLU A 21 -4.86 19.86 -18.20
C GLU A 21 -3.61 19.11 -17.68
N PRO A 22 -2.79 18.47 -18.53
CA PRO A 22 -2.90 18.38 -20.00
C PRO A 22 -3.94 17.35 -20.48
N PRO A 23 -4.31 17.32 -21.79
CA PRO A 23 -5.28 16.37 -22.34
C PRO A 23 -4.96 14.89 -22.10
N GLN A 24 -3.68 14.50 -22.04
CA GLN A 24 -3.30 13.13 -21.64
C GLN A 24 -3.71 12.82 -20.19
N ARG A 25 -3.56 13.78 -19.26
CA ARG A 25 -3.99 13.62 -17.86
C ARG A 25 -5.52 13.54 -17.76
N ARG A 26 -6.25 14.25 -18.63
CA ARG A 26 -7.71 14.15 -18.76
C ARG A 26 -8.16 12.74 -19.15
N ALA A 27 -7.55 12.16 -20.18
CA ALA A 27 -7.81 10.78 -20.59
C ALA A 27 -7.46 9.77 -19.47
N ASP A 28 -6.27 9.88 -18.86
CA ASP A 28 -5.86 9.05 -17.72
C ASP A 28 -6.87 9.12 -16.56
N ALA A 29 -7.31 10.33 -16.21
CA ALA A 29 -8.24 10.59 -15.12
C ALA A 29 -9.64 10.00 -15.40
N GLN A 30 -10.11 10.02 -16.65
CA GLN A 30 -11.37 9.38 -17.04
C GLN A 30 -11.29 7.85 -16.95
N VAL A 31 -10.17 7.25 -17.36
CA VAL A 31 -9.93 5.80 -17.19
C VAL A 31 -9.93 5.42 -15.71
N VAL A 32 -9.17 6.11 -14.86
CA VAL A 32 -9.15 5.83 -13.42
C VAL A 32 -10.52 6.06 -12.78
N ALA A 33 -11.26 7.11 -13.17
CA ALA A 33 -12.62 7.33 -12.69
C ALA A 33 -13.60 6.19 -13.06
N LYS A 34 -13.43 5.57 -14.24
CA LYS A 34 -14.18 4.37 -14.63
C LYS A 34 -13.82 3.18 -13.74
N LEU A 35 -12.54 2.88 -13.57
CA LEU A 35 -12.06 1.76 -12.74
C LEU A 35 -12.50 1.89 -11.28
N MET A 36 -12.41 3.09 -10.70
CA MET A 36 -12.83 3.34 -9.32
C MET A 36 -14.35 3.24 -9.13
N ARG A 37 -15.15 3.68 -10.11
CA ARG A 37 -16.60 3.49 -10.11
C ARG A 37 -16.96 2.01 -10.18
N GLU A 38 -16.31 1.24 -11.06
CA GLU A 38 -16.54 -0.20 -11.22
C GLU A 38 -16.19 -0.97 -9.94
N ALA A 39 -15.08 -0.64 -9.28
CA ALA A 39 -14.67 -1.30 -8.03
C ALA A 39 -15.54 -0.93 -6.81
N THR A 40 -16.10 0.28 -6.76
CA THR A 40 -16.93 0.73 -5.62
C THR A 40 -18.42 0.55 -5.81
N GLY A 41 -18.92 0.58 -7.05
CA GLY A 41 -20.35 0.74 -7.34
C GLY A 41 -20.89 2.15 -7.02
N ALA A 42 -20.04 3.09 -6.59
CA ALA A 42 -20.47 4.40 -6.11
C ALA A 42 -20.26 5.50 -7.16
N SER A 43 -21.18 6.46 -7.21
CA SER A 43 -21.02 7.66 -8.04
C SER A 43 -19.84 8.52 -7.54
N PRO A 44 -19.04 9.12 -8.44
CA PRO A 44 -17.97 10.03 -8.06
C PRO A 44 -18.52 11.33 -7.47
N ALA A 45 -17.86 11.86 -6.46
CA ALA A 45 -18.10 13.19 -5.92
C ALA A 45 -16.78 13.97 -5.79
N LEU A 46 -16.84 15.30 -5.88
CA LEU A 46 -15.66 16.15 -5.69
C LEU A 46 -15.51 16.53 -4.22
N TRP A 47 -14.34 16.24 -3.64
CA TRP A 47 -13.96 16.49 -2.26
C TRP A 47 -12.93 17.62 -2.19
N GLY A 48 -13.30 18.71 -1.53
CA GLY A 48 -12.53 19.96 -1.56
C GLY A 48 -12.24 20.43 -2.99
N PRO A 49 -11.05 21.01 -3.28
CA PRO A 49 -10.79 21.67 -4.55
C PRO A 49 -10.26 20.77 -5.68
N SER A 50 -9.84 19.52 -5.40
CA SER A 50 -9.07 18.73 -6.38
C SER A 50 -9.02 17.22 -6.17
N ILE A 51 -9.91 16.64 -5.35
CA ILE A 51 -9.96 15.20 -5.10
C ILE A 51 -11.30 14.67 -5.61
N VAL A 52 -11.27 13.68 -6.51
CA VAL A 52 -12.46 12.93 -6.91
C VAL A 52 -12.51 11.68 -6.05
N GLY A 53 -13.53 11.58 -5.19
CA GLY A 53 -13.74 10.48 -4.25
C GLY A 53 -14.93 9.61 -4.64
N PHE A 54 -14.90 8.33 -4.27
CA PHE A 54 -15.93 7.33 -4.55
C PHE A 54 -16.39 6.67 -3.24
N GLY A 55 -17.70 6.68 -3.02
CA GLY A 55 -18.30 6.31 -1.74
C GLY A 55 -17.83 7.19 -0.58
N SER A 56 -18.27 6.90 0.64
CA SER A 56 -17.73 7.52 1.84
C SER A 56 -17.95 6.69 3.10
N TYR A 57 -17.13 6.97 4.11
CA TYR A 57 -17.23 6.40 5.46
C TYR A 57 -17.00 7.51 6.49
N ARG A 58 -17.65 7.37 7.66
CA ARG A 58 -17.43 8.25 8.82
C ARG A 58 -16.36 7.60 9.70
N TYR A 59 -15.38 8.38 10.13
CA TYR A 59 -14.39 7.98 11.11
C TYR A 59 -14.56 8.80 12.38
N VAL A 60 -14.24 8.20 13.52
CA VAL A 60 -14.27 8.85 14.84
C VAL A 60 -12.92 8.61 15.50
N TYR A 61 -12.21 9.69 15.84
CA TYR A 61 -10.99 9.62 16.64
C TYR A 61 -11.31 9.38 18.12
N PRO A 62 -10.40 8.76 18.89
CA PRO A 62 -10.54 8.62 20.35
C PRO A 62 -10.72 9.95 21.10
N SER A 63 -10.34 11.07 20.48
CA SER A 63 -10.53 12.44 21.00
C SER A 63 -11.93 13.02 20.72
N GLY A 64 -12.89 12.20 20.29
CA GLY A 64 -14.26 12.63 19.95
C GLY A 64 -14.38 13.38 18.61
N ARG A 65 -13.27 13.64 17.92
CA ARG A 65 -13.29 14.29 16.59
C ARG A 65 -13.73 13.29 15.53
N GLU A 66 -14.85 13.59 14.88
CA GLU A 66 -15.34 12.84 13.74
C GLU A 66 -15.10 13.56 12.41
N GLY A 67 -15.18 12.80 11.32
CA GLY A 67 -15.12 13.32 9.97
C GLY A 67 -15.60 12.28 8.96
N GLU A 68 -15.89 12.75 7.75
CA GLU A 68 -16.23 11.89 6.61
C GLU A 68 -15.04 11.85 5.64
N TRP A 69 -14.78 10.68 5.05
CA TRP A 69 -13.73 10.51 4.05
C TRP A 69 -14.20 9.60 2.91
N PRO A 70 -13.77 9.81 1.66
CA PRO A 70 -14.08 8.88 0.57
C PRO A 70 -13.36 7.55 0.76
N ILE A 71 -14.00 6.45 0.34
CA ILE A 71 -13.45 5.08 0.48
C ILE A 71 -12.16 4.94 -0.33
N ILE A 72 -12.19 5.45 -1.57
CA ILE A 72 -11.03 5.65 -2.44
C ILE A 72 -11.20 6.98 -3.17
N GLY A 73 -10.10 7.53 -3.70
CA GLY A 73 -10.17 8.69 -4.56
C GLY A 73 -8.89 8.95 -5.32
N PHE A 74 -8.90 9.95 -6.19
CA PHE A 74 -7.73 10.40 -6.92
C PHE A 74 -7.72 11.91 -7.12
N SER A 75 -6.54 12.48 -7.35
CA SER A 75 -6.32 13.89 -7.69
C SER A 75 -5.49 13.98 -8.97
N PRO A 76 -6.09 14.40 -10.10
CA PRO A 76 -5.38 14.56 -11.36
C PRO A 76 -4.63 15.90 -11.36
N ARG A 77 -3.38 15.90 -10.87
CA ARG A 77 -2.55 17.11 -10.85
C ARG A 77 -1.80 17.27 -12.18
N LYS A 78 -1.46 18.52 -12.52
CA LYS A 78 -0.73 18.90 -13.74
C LYS A 78 0.56 18.07 -13.94
N ALA A 79 1.33 17.86 -12.87
CA ALA A 79 2.53 17.01 -12.90
C ALA A 79 2.18 15.51 -12.87
N ASN A 80 1.46 15.04 -11.84
CA ASN A 80 1.29 13.61 -11.54
C ASN A 80 -0.18 13.28 -11.24
N LEU A 81 -0.63 12.09 -11.62
CA LEU A 81 -1.88 11.52 -11.13
C LEU A 81 -1.65 10.90 -9.75
N VAL A 82 -2.39 11.35 -8.74
CA VAL A 82 -2.27 10.84 -7.37
C VAL A 82 -3.49 10.00 -7.04
N LEU A 83 -3.32 8.74 -6.67
CA LEU A 83 -4.38 7.86 -6.16
C LEU A 83 -4.25 7.73 -4.65
N TYR A 84 -5.38 7.81 -3.95
CA TYR A 84 -5.49 7.62 -2.51
C TYR A 84 -6.04 6.20 -2.26
N LEU A 85 -5.20 5.33 -1.70
CA LEU A 85 -5.48 3.92 -1.46
C LEU A 85 -5.19 3.60 0.00
N ALA A 86 -6.22 3.24 0.75
CA ALA A 86 -6.17 2.91 2.17
C ALA A 86 -5.96 1.41 2.39
N GLN A 87 -4.75 0.92 2.06
CA GLN A 87 -4.33 -0.47 2.26
C GLN A 87 -2.96 -0.53 2.94
N ALA A 88 -2.70 -1.59 3.71
CA ALA A 88 -1.43 -1.77 4.42
C ALA A 88 -0.27 -2.00 3.43
N SER A 89 0.92 -1.46 3.76
CA SER A 89 2.09 -1.49 2.86
C SER A 89 2.57 -2.90 2.53
N GLU A 90 2.44 -3.87 3.44
CA GLU A 90 2.88 -5.25 3.23
C GLU A 90 2.02 -6.00 2.22
N GLN A 91 0.70 -5.83 2.28
CA GLN A 91 -0.24 -6.41 1.31
C GLN A 91 -0.05 -5.77 -0.08
N ARG A 92 0.30 -4.47 -0.10
CA ARG A 92 0.53 -3.69 -1.32
C ARG A 92 1.86 -4.02 -2.03
N ALA A 93 2.90 -4.39 -1.28
CA ALA A 93 4.27 -4.57 -1.78
C ALA A 93 4.42 -5.49 -3.02
N PRO A 94 3.89 -6.72 -3.05
CA PRO A 94 4.07 -7.61 -4.22
C PRO A 94 3.35 -7.10 -5.47
N LEU A 95 2.23 -6.39 -5.31
CA LEU A 95 1.51 -5.77 -6.43
C LEU A 95 2.27 -4.54 -6.96
N LEU A 96 2.85 -3.71 -6.09
CA LEU A 96 3.67 -2.56 -6.53
C LEU A 96 4.88 -2.99 -7.34
N ALA A 97 5.56 -4.09 -6.96
CA ALA A 97 6.69 -4.62 -7.71
C ALA A 97 6.33 -4.99 -9.17
N ARG A 98 5.06 -5.37 -9.41
CA ARG A 98 4.52 -5.70 -10.73
C ARG A 98 3.84 -4.52 -11.46
N LEU A 99 3.58 -3.42 -10.76
CA LEU A 99 2.77 -2.31 -11.26
C LEU A 99 3.45 -1.51 -12.38
N GLY A 100 4.78 -1.44 -12.40
CA GLY A 100 5.55 -0.60 -13.34
C GLY A 100 6.07 0.69 -12.68
N LYS A 101 6.27 1.76 -13.46
CA LYS A 101 6.91 2.99 -12.95
C LYS A 101 5.93 3.81 -12.10
N HIS A 102 6.20 3.86 -10.80
CA HIS A 102 5.38 4.62 -9.85
C HIS A 102 6.24 5.20 -8.72
N LYS A 103 5.69 6.16 -7.97
CA LYS A 103 6.22 6.56 -6.66
C LYS A 103 5.15 6.32 -5.60
N THR A 104 5.55 5.91 -4.40
CA THR A 104 4.63 5.52 -3.33
C THR A 104 4.84 6.36 -2.07
N GLY A 105 3.73 6.84 -1.51
CA GLY A 105 3.66 7.41 -0.16
C GLY A 105 2.92 6.48 0.80
N LYS A 106 2.69 6.95 2.03
CA LYS A 106 2.04 6.17 3.11
C LYS A 106 0.67 5.61 2.70
N ALA A 107 -0.23 6.46 2.20
CA ALA A 107 -1.56 6.08 1.69
C ALA A 107 -1.81 6.57 0.24
N CYS A 108 -0.75 7.05 -0.44
CA CYS A 108 -0.83 7.64 -1.77
C CYS A 108 0.02 6.84 -2.76
N LEU A 109 -0.41 6.82 -4.01
CA LEU A 109 0.32 6.30 -5.18
C LEU A 109 0.40 7.41 -6.23
N TYR A 110 1.59 7.69 -6.73
CA TYR A 110 1.83 8.74 -7.72
C TYR A 110 2.25 8.09 -9.04
N LEU A 111 1.47 8.34 -10.09
CA LEU A 111 1.67 7.84 -11.45
C LEU A 111 1.94 9.01 -12.39
N ASN A 112 2.96 8.88 -13.26
CA ASN A 112 3.28 9.90 -14.25
C ASN A 112 2.33 9.78 -15.47
N LYS A 113 2.15 8.57 -15.99
CA LYS A 113 1.29 8.22 -17.14
C LYS A 113 0.67 6.85 -16.86
N LEU A 114 -0.55 6.58 -17.33
CA LEU A 114 -1.09 5.21 -17.26
C LEU A 114 -0.35 4.22 -18.17
N SER A 115 0.29 4.69 -19.25
CA SER A 115 1.03 3.84 -20.18
C SER A 115 2.28 3.17 -19.60
N ASP A 116 2.84 3.71 -18.50
CA ASP A 116 3.99 3.11 -17.79
C ASP A 116 3.56 2.06 -16.73
N VAL A 117 2.28 1.69 -16.70
CA VAL A 117 1.61 1.00 -15.58
C VAL A 117 0.74 -0.16 -16.08
N ASP A 118 0.80 -1.32 -15.42
CA ASP A 118 -0.11 -2.43 -15.69
C ASP A 118 -1.52 -2.13 -15.12
N LEU A 119 -2.49 -1.92 -16.02
CA LEU A 119 -3.89 -1.66 -15.68
C LEU A 119 -4.56 -2.84 -14.94
N SER A 120 -4.09 -4.07 -15.12
CA SER A 120 -4.62 -5.26 -14.46
C SER A 120 -4.22 -5.28 -12.99
N VAL A 121 -2.95 -5.00 -12.71
CA VAL A 121 -2.42 -4.84 -11.34
C VAL A 121 -3.03 -3.60 -10.67
N LEU A 122 -3.24 -2.51 -11.41
CA LEU A 122 -3.93 -1.31 -10.90
C LEU A 122 -5.38 -1.60 -10.50
N LYS A 123 -6.13 -2.39 -11.28
CA LYS A 123 -7.49 -2.84 -10.94
C LYS A 123 -7.50 -3.65 -9.63
N GLN A 124 -6.58 -4.60 -9.48
CA GLN A 124 -6.44 -5.40 -8.25
C GLN A 124 -6.15 -4.50 -7.04
N LEU A 125 -5.17 -3.60 -7.14
CA LEU A 125 -4.84 -2.64 -6.08
C LEU A 125 -6.02 -1.75 -5.66
N ILE A 126 -6.89 -1.36 -6.59
CA ILE A 126 -8.10 -0.58 -6.29
C ILE A 126 -9.12 -1.46 -5.57
N ALA A 127 -9.40 -2.67 -6.08
CA ALA A 127 -10.36 -3.61 -5.48
C ALA A 127 -9.97 -4.00 -4.05
N ASP A 128 -8.69 -4.36 -3.82
CA ASP A 128 -8.15 -4.71 -2.51
C ASP A 128 -8.26 -3.53 -1.52
N SER A 129 -8.03 -2.30 -1.99
CA SER A 129 -8.22 -1.10 -1.17
C SER A 129 -9.68 -0.87 -0.78
N VAL A 130 -10.63 -1.10 -1.69
CA VAL A 130 -12.06 -0.96 -1.39
C VAL A 130 -12.51 -2.03 -0.41
N ALA A 131 -12.07 -3.28 -0.59
CA ALA A 131 -12.35 -4.38 0.33
C ALA A 131 -11.77 -4.11 1.73
N HIS A 132 -10.54 -3.63 1.82
CA HIS A 132 -9.88 -3.29 3.10
C HIS A 132 -10.64 -2.20 3.88
N VAL A 133 -11.07 -1.12 3.21
CA VAL A 133 -11.84 -0.05 3.86
C VAL A 133 -13.21 -0.55 4.30
N ARG A 134 -13.93 -1.31 3.46
CA ARG A 134 -15.23 -1.90 3.80
C ARG A 134 -15.16 -2.89 4.97
N ALA A 135 -14.04 -3.61 5.12
CA ALA A 135 -13.83 -4.53 6.24
C ALA A 135 -13.52 -3.80 7.57
N ASN A 136 -12.90 -2.62 7.51
CA ASN A 136 -12.43 -1.88 8.69
C ASN A 136 -13.33 -0.71 9.11
N HIS A 137 -14.21 -0.21 8.23
CA HIS A 137 -15.10 0.92 8.50
C HIS A 137 -16.53 0.60 8.06
N ALA A 138 -17.49 0.89 8.93
CA ALA A 138 -18.91 0.86 8.57
C ALA A 138 -19.19 1.93 7.50
N CYS A 139 -19.48 1.49 6.28
CA CYS A 139 -19.76 2.37 5.14
C CYS A 139 -21.17 2.95 5.25
N GLY A 140 -21.29 4.25 5.48
CA GLY A 140 -22.59 4.94 5.57
C GLY A 140 -23.37 5.03 4.25
N ALA A 141 -22.72 4.71 3.13
CA ALA A 141 -23.30 4.76 1.77
C ALA A 141 -23.43 3.37 1.11
N CYS A 142 -23.25 2.27 1.84
CA CYS A 142 -23.28 0.90 1.31
C CYS A 142 -24.52 0.14 1.80
N ALA A 143 -25.71 0.71 1.62
CA ALA A 143 -26.99 0.14 2.05
C ALA A 143 -27.70 -0.72 0.98
N GLU A 144 -26.98 -1.18 -0.05
CA GLU A 144 -27.48 -2.16 -1.02
C GLU A 144 -26.42 -3.26 -1.27
N GLY A 145 -26.79 -4.52 -1.05
CA GLY A 145 -26.04 -5.66 -1.62
C GLY A 145 -25.11 -6.47 -0.70
N LYS A 146 -25.70 -7.15 0.30
CA LYS A 146 -25.24 -8.42 0.92
C LYS A 146 -24.05 -8.39 1.90
N GLN A 147 -24.26 -9.08 3.02
CA GLN A 147 -23.36 -9.26 4.16
C GLN A 147 -22.30 -10.36 3.89
N GLY A 148 -21.12 -10.28 4.51
CA GLY A 148 -20.03 -11.25 4.29
C GLY A 148 -18.88 -11.21 5.31
N ALA A 149 -19.10 -11.82 6.47
CA ALA A 149 -18.15 -12.35 7.46
C ALA A 149 -16.64 -11.94 7.47
N GLN A 150 -16.28 -11.23 8.56
CA GLN A 150 -15.15 -11.49 9.47
C GLN A 150 -13.71 -11.77 8.96
N ALA A 151 -12.77 -10.95 9.46
CA ALA A 151 -11.44 -11.43 9.87
C ALA A 151 -10.81 -10.60 11.02
N LYS A 152 -11.42 -10.63 12.23
CA LYS A 152 -10.68 -10.26 13.45
C LYS A 152 -9.59 -11.32 13.70
N LYS A 153 -8.31 -10.93 13.62
CA LYS A 153 -7.22 -11.64 14.31
C LYS A 153 -6.34 -10.66 15.10
N THR A 154 -6.90 -10.15 16.19
CA THR A 154 -6.13 -9.62 17.31
C THR A 154 -5.31 -10.74 17.99
N LYS A 155 -4.13 -10.37 18.49
CA LYS A 155 -3.12 -11.20 19.16
C LYS A 155 -3.69 -12.14 20.25
N ALA A 156 -3.02 -13.31 20.42
CA ALA A 156 -2.37 -13.77 21.67
C ALA A 156 -2.64 -15.24 22.10
N LYS A 157 -1.58 -16.07 22.01
CA LYS A 157 -1.25 -17.23 22.89
C LYS A 157 0.20 -17.62 22.56
N LYS A 158 1.26 -17.06 23.18
CA LYS A 158 1.72 -17.16 24.57
C LYS A 158 1.95 -18.61 25.02
N THR A 159 3.24 -18.99 25.13
CA THR A 159 3.84 -20.06 26.00
C THR A 159 3.39 -21.52 25.76
N THR A 160 4.21 -22.57 25.84
CA THR A 160 5.61 -22.74 26.33
C THR A 160 6.15 -24.11 25.90
N LYS A 161 7.45 -24.22 25.52
CA LYS A 161 8.30 -25.35 26.01
C LYS A 161 9.79 -25.01 25.93
N THR A 162 10.34 -24.53 27.05
CA THR A 162 11.78 -24.32 27.27
C THR A 162 12.32 -25.43 28.17
N THR A 163 13.27 -26.25 27.70
CA THR A 163 14.30 -27.03 28.45
C THR A 163 14.98 -28.01 27.48
N LYS A 164 16.26 -28.46 27.53
CA LYS A 164 17.41 -28.53 28.48
C LYS A 164 18.72 -28.39 27.63
N LYS A 165 19.98 -28.24 28.09
CA LYS A 165 20.67 -27.89 29.37
C LYS A 165 22.15 -27.56 29.02
N LYS A 166 22.53 -26.30 28.78
CA LYS A 166 23.33 -25.46 29.71
C LYS A 166 24.47 -26.17 30.47
N THR A 167 25.72 -26.10 29.95
CA THR A 167 27.04 -26.14 30.65
C THR A 167 28.12 -25.87 29.59
N LYS A 168 28.95 -24.81 29.55
CA LYS A 168 29.70 -23.98 30.54
C LYS A 168 31.03 -24.61 30.99
N ALA A 169 32.13 -23.94 30.58
CA ALA A 169 33.51 -24.00 31.12
C ALA A 169 34.33 -25.30 30.94
N LYS A 170 35.67 -25.33 31.02
CA LYS A 170 36.78 -24.35 30.79
C LYS A 170 38.13 -25.08 31.00
N LYS A 171 39.16 -24.75 30.21
CA LYS A 171 40.62 -24.96 30.45
C LYS A 171 41.24 -26.39 30.30
N THR A 172 42.46 -26.38 29.71
CA THR A 172 43.63 -27.29 29.90
C THR A 172 43.46 -28.79 29.57
N THR A 173 44.36 -29.49 28.88
CA THR A 173 45.84 -29.39 28.65
C THR A 173 46.19 -29.69 27.18
N LYS A 174 47.12 -28.99 26.49
CA LYS A 174 48.60 -28.95 26.55
C LYS A 174 49.31 -30.19 25.93
N THR A 175 50.24 -29.94 25.00
CA THR A 175 51.16 -30.90 24.32
C THR A 175 50.48 -31.68 23.17
N THR A 176 50.95 -31.68 21.91
CA THR A 176 52.35 -31.86 21.46
C THR A 176 52.85 -30.81 20.47
N LYS A 177 53.88 -30.05 20.89
CA LYS A 177 54.76 -29.25 20.04
C LYS A 177 55.86 -30.16 19.47
N LYS A 178 55.94 -30.39 18.16
CA LYS A 178 57.15 -30.98 17.57
C LYS A 178 57.34 -30.67 16.07
N LYS A 179 58.30 -29.77 15.78
CA LYS A 179 59.22 -29.72 14.61
C LYS A 179 58.59 -29.69 13.19
N ALA A 180 59.18 -29.09 12.17
CA ALA A 180 60.30 -28.14 12.01
C ALA A 180 60.13 -27.58 10.57
N GLN A 181 60.38 -26.29 10.29
CA GLN A 181 61.66 -25.78 9.78
C GLN A 181 62.42 -26.70 8.78
N LYS A 182 62.83 -26.11 7.65
CA LYS A 182 63.65 -26.69 6.55
C LYS A 182 62.90 -27.77 5.74
N THR A 183 63.05 -27.91 4.41
CA THR A 183 64.09 -27.45 3.46
C THR A 183 63.44 -27.02 2.14
N LYS A 184 63.82 -25.87 1.56
CA LYS A 184 64.74 -25.78 0.40
C LYS A 184 64.43 -26.71 -0.80
N GLY A 185 63.75 -26.13 -1.78
CA GLY A 185 63.96 -26.21 -3.24
C GLY A 185 64.65 -27.41 -3.91
N LYS A 186 63.95 -27.96 -4.90
CA LYS A 186 64.45 -28.24 -6.27
C LYS A 186 63.26 -27.98 -7.21
N ARG A 187 63.29 -27.03 -8.15
CA ARG A 187 64.13 -26.92 -9.37
C ARG A 187 64.06 -28.16 -10.27
N LEU A 188 63.40 -27.95 -11.42
CA LEU A 188 63.89 -28.20 -12.79
C LEU A 188 64.25 -29.63 -13.23
N ARG A 189 63.83 -29.91 -14.48
CA ARG A 189 64.32 -30.97 -15.41
C ARG A 189 63.93 -32.41 -15.02
N ALA A 190 63.80 -33.33 -15.97
CA ALA A 190 63.59 -33.29 -17.42
C ALA A 190 63.30 -34.73 -17.88
N THR A 191 62.89 -34.89 -19.15
CA THR A 191 62.83 -36.15 -19.93
C THR A 191 62.07 -37.30 -19.27
#